data_AF-A0A953Z6U4-F1
#
_entry.id   AF-A0A953Z6U4-F1
#
_cell.length_a   1.000
_cell.length_b   1.000
_cell.length_c   1.000
_cell.angle_alpha   90.00
_cell.angle_beta   90.00
_cell.angle_gamma   90.00
#
_symmetry.space_group_name_H-M   'P 1'
#
loop_
_entity.id
_entity.type
_entity.pdbx_description
1 polymer ?
#
loop_
_entity_poly.entity_id
_entity_poly.type
_entity_poly.pdbx_seq_one_letter_code
_entity_poly.pdbx_strand_id
1 'polypeptide(L)'
;MLVPELKHVDCIDHDPIERWIPETDAVLFWLTLHVGLPAHEAVDMFTVPVANLAGMRSPEWNRRRQGSAEPIVVEPYSWHAVLEQVNGRLRRCAAHDWTSVWHGLRKEFAWEYEGM
;
A
#
# COMPACT_ATOMS: atom_id res chain seq x y z
N MET A 1 3.13 -19.18 -12.35
CA MET A 1 2.52 -17.83 -12.32
C MET A 1 3.55 -16.89 -11.72
N LEU A 2 3.64 -15.69 -12.25
CA LEU A 2 4.43 -14.60 -11.70
C LEU A 2 3.66 -14.01 -10.52
N VAL A 3 4.30 -13.96 -9.36
CA VAL A 3 3.78 -13.31 -8.16
C VAL A 3 4.64 -12.06 -7.94
N PRO A 4 4.07 -10.85 -7.92
CA PRO A 4 4.85 -9.66 -7.62
C PRO A 4 5.39 -9.71 -6.19
N GLU A 5 6.58 -9.16 -5.99
CA GLU A 5 7.27 -9.09 -4.70
C GLU A 5 7.34 -7.65 -4.21
N LEU A 6 7.04 -7.47 -2.92
CA LEU A 6 7.35 -6.24 -2.22
C LEU A 6 8.86 -6.19 -1.96
N LYS A 7 9.55 -5.23 -2.60
CA LYS A 7 11.00 -5.05 -2.44
C LYS A 7 11.33 -4.10 -1.29
N HIS A 8 10.54 -3.04 -1.18
CA HIS A 8 10.73 -2.00 -0.20
C HIS A 8 9.40 -1.29 0.08
N VAL A 9 9.35 -0.62 1.23
CA VAL A 9 8.24 0.23 1.65
C VAL A 9 8.81 1.52 2.21
N ASP A 10 8.15 2.62 1.93
CA ASP A 10 8.44 3.91 2.56
C ASP A 10 7.13 4.62 2.92
N CYS A 11 7.23 5.61 3.79
CA CYS A 11 6.14 6.51 4.09
C CYS A 11 6.71 7.91 4.31
N ILE A 12 6.27 8.86 3.49
CA ILE A 12 6.76 10.25 3.54
C ILE A 12 6.55 10.90 4.91
N ASP A 13 5.49 10.51 5.61
CA ASP A 13 5.13 11.09 6.90
C ASP A 13 5.87 10.41 8.07
N HIS A 14 6.31 9.15 7.88
CA HIS A 14 6.80 8.28 8.94
C HIS A 14 7.94 7.38 8.42
N ASP A 15 9.19 7.80 8.60
CA ASP A 15 10.37 7.04 8.15
C ASP A 15 11.35 6.82 9.33
N PRO A 16 11.68 5.58 9.72
CA PRO A 16 11.22 4.31 9.16
C PRO A 16 9.79 3.93 9.58
N ILE A 17 8.93 3.60 8.62
CA ILE A 17 7.52 3.28 8.86
C ILE A 17 7.34 2.03 9.73
N GLU A 18 8.26 1.07 9.64
CA GLU A 18 8.18 -0.19 10.40
C GLU A 18 8.39 -0.01 11.91
N ARG A 19 8.86 1.17 12.35
CA ARG A 19 9.05 1.52 13.76
C ARG A 19 8.04 2.55 14.25
N TRP A 20 7.19 3.04 13.37
CA TRP A 20 6.20 4.04 13.72
C TRP A 20 5.13 3.45 14.64
N ILE A 21 4.77 4.22 15.66
CA ILE A 21 3.72 3.88 16.63
C ILE A 21 2.77 5.09 16.67
N PRO A 22 1.44 4.88 16.51
CA PRO A 22 0.48 5.96 16.62
C PRO A 22 0.51 6.60 18.01
N GLU A 23 0.59 7.94 18.07
CA GLU A 23 0.48 8.69 19.33
C GLU A 23 -0.96 8.76 19.86
N THR A 24 -1.93 8.53 18.98
CA THR A 24 -3.36 8.54 19.28
C THR A 24 -4.02 7.29 18.70
N ASP A 25 -5.26 7.02 19.08
CA ASP A 25 -6.04 5.93 18.51
C ASP A 25 -6.31 6.13 17.00
N ALA A 26 -6.15 7.33 16.44
CA ALA A 26 -6.35 7.57 15.01
C ALA A 26 -5.11 7.15 14.21
N VAL A 27 -5.31 6.28 13.22
CA VAL A 27 -4.27 5.80 12.31
C VAL A 27 -4.64 6.23 10.90
N LEU A 28 -3.77 7.00 10.27
CA LEU A 28 -3.90 7.40 8.88
C LEU A 28 -2.52 7.74 8.29
N PHE A 29 -2.09 7.00 7.27
CA PHE A 29 -0.91 7.34 6.49
C PHE A 29 -0.99 6.73 5.08
N TRP A 30 -0.18 7.24 4.16
CA TRP A 30 -0.04 6.67 2.81
C TRP A 30 1.26 5.89 2.75
N LEU A 31 1.14 4.59 2.48
CA LEU A 31 2.27 3.69 2.36
C LEU A 31 2.68 3.61 0.89
N THR A 32 3.93 3.91 0.59
CA THR A 32 4.53 3.66 -0.72
C THR A 32 5.07 2.24 -0.76
N LEU A 33 4.77 1.55 -1.84
CA LEU A 33 5.17 0.17 -2.11
C LEU A 33 6.07 0.17 -3.34
N HIS A 34 7.28 -0.37 -3.19
CA HIS A 34 8.17 -0.65 -4.31
C HIS A 34 7.97 -2.11 -4.68
N VAL A 35 7.31 -2.35 -5.81
CA VAL A 35 6.86 -3.68 -6.24
C VAL A 35 7.58 -4.09 -7.51
N GLY A 36 8.15 -5.29 -7.54
CA GLY A 36 8.89 -5.79 -8.70
C GLY A 36 8.67 -7.28 -8.95
N LEU A 37 9.26 -7.77 -10.03
CA LEU A 37 9.30 -9.21 -10.32
C LEU A 37 10.28 -9.95 -9.39
N PRO A 38 10.03 -11.24 -9.09
CA PRO A 38 11.02 -12.09 -8.45
C PRO A 38 12.35 -12.10 -9.20
N ALA A 39 13.46 -12.03 -8.48
CA ALA A 39 14.83 -11.97 -9.04
C ALA A 39 15.16 -10.77 -9.96
N HIS A 40 14.30 -9.75 -10.02
CA HIS A 40 14.59 -8.48 -10.68
C HIS A 40 14.72 -7.34 -9.65
N GLU A 41 15.63 -6.40 -9.93
CA GLU A 41 15.84 -5.20 -9.11
C GLU A 41 14.90 -4.05 -9.48
N ALA A 42 14.36 -4.05 -10.71
CA ALA A 42 13.44 -3.02 -11.16
C ALA A 42 12.12 -3.06 -10.37
N VAL A 43 11.63 -1.88 -10.00
CA VAL A 43 10.40 -1.70 -9.23
C VAL A 43 9.52 -0.65 -9.89
N ASP A 44 8.20 -0.85 -9.76
CA ASP A 44 7.19 0.16 -9.97
C ASP A 44 6.71 0.66 -8.58
N MET A 45 6.43 1.95 -8.49
CA MET A 45 5.94 2.57 -7.25
C MET A 45 4.42 2.65 -7.22
N PHE A 46 3.85 2.14 -6.14
CA PHE A 46 2.42 2.22 -5.86
C PHE A 46 2.19 2.81 -4.48
N THR A 47 1.00 3.35 -4.24
CA THR A 47 0.60 3.87 -2.94
C THR A 47 -0.70 3.23 -2.48
N VAL A 48 -0.83 3.08 -1.16
CA VAL A 48 -2.07 2.61 -0.55
C VAL A 48 -2.29 3.33 0.78
N PRO A 49 -3.51 3.84 1.04
CA PRO A 49 -3.80 4.40 2.35
C PRO A 49 -3.92 3.27 3.37
N VAL A 50 -3.32 3.46 4.53
CA VAL A 50 -3.48 2.62 5.72
C VAL A 50 -4.22 3.45 6.75
N ALA A 51 -5.34 2.94 7.24
CA ALA A 51 -6.16 3.67 8.19
C ALA A 51 -6.95 2.77 9.12
N ASN A 52 -7.41 3.32 10.24
CA ASN A 52 -8.47 2.72 11.04
C ASN A 52 -9.76 3.55 10.97
N LEU A 53 -10.82 3.14 11.69
CA LEU A 53 -12.10 3.85 11.63
C LEU A 53 -11.98 5.31 12.09
N ALA A 54 -11.16 5.58 13.11
CA ALA A 54 -10.92 6.93 13.60
C ALA A 54 -10.18 7.78 12.56
N GLY A 55 -9.12 7.24 11.95
CA GLY A 55 -8.37 7.92 10.90
C GLY A 55 -9.21 8.24 9.66
N MET A 56 -10.06 7.32 9.22
CA MET A 56 -10.97 7.54 8.08
C MET A 56 -12.06 8.60 8.34
N ARG A 57 -12.35 8.92 9.60
CA ARG A 57 -13.28 10.01 9.98
C ARG A 57 -12.60 11.37 10.07
N SER A 58 -11.28 11.43 9.95
CA SER A 58 -10.53 12.67 10.07
C SER A 58 -10.72 13.59 8.86
N PRO A 59 -10.59 14.92 9.02
CA PRO A 59 -10.54 15.85 7.88
C PRO A 59 -9.38 15.56 6.91
N GLU A 60 -8.30 14.97 7.41
CA GLU A 60 -7.14 14.61 6.61
C GLU A 60 -7.45 13.49 5.61
N TRP A 61 -8.22 12.47 6.00
CA TRP A 61 -8.69 11.42 5.10
C TRP A 61 -9.36 12.01 3.86
N ASN A 62 -10.32 12.91 4.06
CA ASN A 62 -11.05 13.54 2.96
C ASN A 62 -10.18 14.42 2.07
N ARG A 63 -9.11 15.02 2.62
CA ARG A 63 -8.21 15.90 1.88
C ARG A 63 -7.20 15.13 1.02
N ARG A 64 -6.68 14.03 1.57
CA ARG A 64 -5.56 13.28 0.98
C ARG A 64 -5.98 12.02 0.23
N ARG A 65 -7.24 11.57 0.37
CA ARG A 65 -7.75 10.43 -0.42
C ARG A 65 -7.75 10.80 -1.90
N GLN A 66 -6.71 10.36 -2.59
CA GLN A 66 -6.53 10.44 -4.02
C GLN A 66 -6.47 9.01 -4.58
N GLY A 67 -6.96 8.82 -5.80
CA GLY A 67 -6.98 7.51 -6.46
C GLY A 67 -8.14 6.59 -6.03
N SER A 68 -8.20 5.42 -6.68
CA SER A 68 -9.25 4.41 -6.51
C SER A 68 -8.89 3.30 -5.51
N ALA A 69 -7.68 3.32 -4.94
CA ALA A 69 -7.22 2.26 -4.05
C ALA A 69 -8.03 2.21 -2.75
N GLU A 70 -8.61 1.05 -2.47
CA GLU A 70 -9.29 0.78 -1.20
C GLU A 70 -8.27 0.79 -0.04
N PRO A 71 -8.56 1.42 1.10
CA PRO A 71 -7.63 1.46 2.22
C PRO A 71 -7.36 0.08 2.80
N ILE A 72 -6.16 -0.09 3.35
CA ILE A 72 -5.85 -1.17 4.29
C ILE A 72 -6.39 -0.75 5.64
N VAL A 73 -7.43 -1.45 6.11
CA VAL A 73 -8.07 -1.16 7.40
C VAL A 73 -7.41 -2.00 8.50
N VAL A 74 -6.90 -1.34 9.55
CA VAL A 74 -6.20 -1.98 10.68
C VAL A 74 -6.80 -1.56 12.01
N GLU A 75 -7.28 -2.51 12.81
CA GLU A 75 -7.91 -2.25 14.11
C GLU A 75 -7.73 -3.48 15.02
N PRO A 76 -6.82 -3.45 16.03
CA PRO A 76 -5.86 -2.39 16.33
C PRO A 76 -4.72 -2.32 15.30
N TYR A 77 -3.96 -1.22 15.30
CA TYR A 77 -2.78 -1.08 14.44
C TYR A 77 -1.67 -2.05 14.84
N SER A 78 -1.12 -2.74 13.84
CA SER A 78 0.20 -3.33 13.92
C SER A 78 0.85 -3.31 12.56
N TRP A 79 2.15 -3.03 12.51
CA TRP A 79 2.93 -3.07 11.27
C TRP A 79 2.84 -4.44 10.58
N HIS A 80 2.84 -5.52 11.38
CA HIS A 80 2.67 -6.87 10.86
C HIS A 80 1.34 -7.05 10.10
N ALA A 81 0.21 -6.59 10.66
CA ALA A 81 -1.09 -6.68 9.99
C ALA A 81 -1.13 -5.87 8.67
N VAL A 82 -0.44 -4.73 8.61
CA VAL A 82 -0.29 -3.94 7.37
C VAL A 82 0.44 -4.78 6.31
N LEU A 83 1.59 -5.35 6.65
CA LEU A 83 2.37 -6.16 5.73
C LEU A 83 1.64 -7.44 5.30
N GLU A 84 0.91 -8.11 6.19
CA GLU A 84 0.10 -9.27 5.82
C GLU A 84 -0.97 -8.90 4.79
N GLN A 85 -1.65 -7.76 4.97
CA GLN A 85 -2.63 -7.29 4.00
C GLN A 85 -1.99 -6.92 2.67
N VAL A 86 -0.88 -6.17 2.65
CA VAL A 86 -0.13 -5.83 1.43
C VAL A 86 0.26 -7.11 0.67
N ASN A 87 0.90 -8.06 1.33
CA ASN A 87 1.29 -9.32 0.73
C ASN A 87 0.08 -10.14 0.25
N GLY A 88 -1.03 -10.08 0.98
CA GLY A 88 -2.30 -10.67 0.57
C GLY A 88 -2.82 -10.09 -0.75
N ARG A 89 -2.75 -8.77 -0.92
CA ARG A 89 -3.13 -8.10 -2.18
C ARG A 89 -2.18 -8.46 -3.32
N LEU A 90 -0.87 -8.41 -3.09
CA LEU A 90 0.14 -8.78 -4.10
C LEU A 90 -0.06 -10.20 -4.64
N ARG A 91 -0.38 -11.16 -3.77
CA ARG A 91 -0.68 -12.54 -4.20
C ARG A 91 -1.93 -12.63 -5.08
N ARG A 92 -2.94 -11.79 -4.87
CA ARG A 92 -4.13 -11.72 -5.76
C ARG A 92 -3.81 -11.17 -7.13
N CYS A 93 -2.73 -10.41 -7.28
CA CYS A 93 -2.26 -9.89 -8.56
C CYS A 93 -1.44 -10.93 -9.36
N ALA A 94 -1.25 -12.16 -8.87
CA ALA A 94 -0.47 -13.16 -9.58
C ALA A 94 -1.09 -13.53 -10.93
N ALA A 95 -0.26 -13.60 -11.98
CA ALA A 95 -0.71 -13.89 -13.35
C ALA A 95 0.34 -14.66 -14.17
N HIS A 96 0.10 -14.87 -15.46
CA HIS A 96 1.03 -15.59 -16.35
C HIS A 96 2.13 -14.70 -16.95
N ASP A 97 1.88 -13.40 -17.05
CA ASP A 97 2.76 -12.40 -17.64
C ASP A 97 2.73 -11.11 -16.83
N TRP A 98 3.77 -10.27 -16.99
CA TRP A 98 3.93 -9.04 -16.20
C TRP A 98 2.83 -8.01 -16.49
N THR A 99 2.39 -7.88 -17.74
CA THR A 99 1.32 -6.93 -18.11
C THR A 99 0.05 -7.22 -17.33
N SER A 100 -0.31 -8.50 -17.21
CA SER A 100 -1.45 -8.94 -16.40
C SER A 100 -1.25 -8.69 -14.91
N VAL A 101 -0.04 -8.91 -14.37
CA VAL A 101 0.29 -8.57 -12.97
C VAL A 101 0.14 -7.07 -12.73
N TRP A 102 0.69 -6.25 -13.61
CA TRP A 102 0.65 -4.79 -13.53
C TRP A 102 -0.80 -4.26 -13.56
N HIS A 103 -1.65 -4.81 -14.42
CA HIS A 103 -3.08 -4.49 -14.42
C HIS A 103 -3.78 -4.91 -13.11
N GLY A 104 -3.34 -6.01 -12.48
CA GLY A 104 -3.82 -6.41 -11.15
C GLY A 104 -3.39 -5.41 -10.07
N LEU A 105 -2.12 -4.99 -10.08
CA LEU A 105 -1.57 -4.03 -9.11
C LEU A 105 -2.33 -2.70 -9.15
N ARG A 106 -2.62 -2.19 -10.35
CA ARG A 106 -3.39 -0.95 -10.53
C ARG A 106 -4.85 -0.99 -10.08
N LYS A 107 -5.40 -2.19 -9.84
CA LYS A 107 -6.74 -2.32 -9.24
C LYS A 107 -6.69 -2.33 -7.71
N GLU A 108 -5.58 -2.78 -7.15
CA GLU A 108 -5.42 -2.98 -5.71
C GLU A 108 -4.72 -1.79 -5.02
N PHE A 109 -3.93 -1.03 -5.79
CA PHE A 109 -3.09 0.08 -5.33
C PHE A 109 -3.14 1.26 -6.31
N ALA A 110 -2.91 2.48 -5.80
CA ALA A 110 -2.90 3.69 -6.61
C ALA A 110 -1.51 3.87 -7.21
N TRP A 111 -1.43 3.97 -8.52
CA TRP A 111 -0.15 4.12 -9.21
C TRP A 111 0.34 5.57 -9.13
N GLU A 112 1.65 5.81 -9.05
CA GLU A 112 2.23 7.15 -8.89
C GLU A 112 1.86 8.15 -10.02
N TYR A 113 1.50 7.63 -11.21
CA TYR A 113 1.08 8.43 -12.37
C TYR A 113 -0.44 8.49 -12.57
N GLU A 114 -1.26 7.92 -11.67
CA GLU A 114 -2.71 8.04 -11.75
C GLU A 114 -3.18 9.44 -11.34
N GLY A 115 -3.68 10.22 -12.33
CA GLY A 115 -4.16 11.58 -12.12
C GLY A 115 -3.20 12.69 -12.58
N MET A 116 -2.13 12.32 -13.29
CA MET A 116 -1.27 13.26 -14.04
C MET A 116 -1.88 13.59 -15.41
#